data_AF-A0A523JTC5-F1
#
_entry.id   AF-A0A523JTC5-F1
#
_cell.length_a   1.000
_cell.length_b   1.000
_cell.length_c   1.000
_cell.angle_alpha   90.00
_cell.angle_beta   90.00
_cell.angle_gamma   90.00
#
_symmetry.space_group_name_H-M   'P 1'
#
loop_
_entity.id
_entity.type
_entity.pdbx_description
1 polymer ?
#
loop_
_entity_poly.entity_id
_entity_poly.type
_entity_poly.pdbx_seq_one_letter_code
_entity_poly.pdbx_strand_id
1 'polypeptide(L)'
;MRLFVFAVAMFCGTSSHADESPVIPPDEYVFCTVCHGVQLKGNPLIAAPRISRMETWYVERQLHAFKKGWRGRHERDLNGMEMRPMA
;
A
#
# COMPACT_ATOMS: atom_id res chain seq x y z
N MET A 1 -9.75 63.58 -7.49
CA MET A 1 -9.37 62.65 -8.57
C MET A 1 -8.14 61.86 -8.11
N ARG A 2 -8.35 60.75 -7.41
CA ARG A 2 -7.27 59.90 -6.86
C ARG A 2 -7.35 58.54 -7.56
N LEU A 3 -6.27 58.21 -8.28
CA LEU A 3 -6.00 56.88 -8.81
C LEU A 3 -6.03 55.86 -7.66
N PHE A 4 -6.73 54.75 -7.84
CA PHE A 4 -6.53 53.52 -7.07
C PHE A 4 -6.45 52.34 -8.04
N VAL A 5 -5.21 52.06 -8.44
CA VAL A 5 -4.79 50.77 -8.98
C VAL A 5 -4.79 49.80 -7.80
N PHE A 6 -5.71 48.84 -7.78
CA PHE A 6 -5.61 47.68 -6.90
C PHE A 6 -5.24 46.47 -7.73
N ALA A 7 -3.96 46.14 -7.66
CA ALA A 7 -3.36 44.93 -8.18
C ALA A 7 -4.04 43.71 -7.53
N VAL A 8 -4.62 42.84 -8.36
CA VAL A 8 -5.11 41.52 -7.94
C VAL A 8 -3.89 40.68 -7.60
N ALA A 9 -3.69 40.41 -6.31
CA ALA A 9 -2.63 39.56 -5.81
C ALA A 9 -2.85 38.12 -6.28
N MET A 10 -1.92 37.68 -7.13
CA MET A 10 -1.72 36.33 -7.62
C MET A 10 -1.59 35.37 -6.43
N PHE A 11 -2.60 34.52 -6.22
CA PHE A 11 -2.58 33.53 -5.16
C PHE A 11 -1.49 32.48 -5.46
N CYS A 12 -0.57 32.35 -4.52
CA CYS A 12 0.58 31.46 -4.53
C CYS A 12 0.12 30.00 -4.69
N GLY A 13 0.59 29.32 -5.74
CA GLY A 13 0.37 27.89 -5.95
C GLY A 13 1.13 27.07 -4.91
N THR A 14 0.42 26.25 -4.14
CA THR A 14 1.04 25.20 -3.33
C THR A 14 1.40 24.05 -4.25
N SER A 15 2.66 24.02 -4.68
CA SER A 15 3.24 22.85 -5.33
C SER A 15 3.27 21.69 -4.34
N SER A 16 2.22 20.87 -4.33
CA SER A 16 2.24 19.57 -3.64
C SER A 16 3.19 18.66 -4.41
N HIS A 17 4.47 18.70 -4.06
CA HIS A 17 5.39 17.63 -4.45
C HIS A 17 5.02 16.43 -3.58
N ALA A 18 4.09 15.61 -4.07
CA ALA A 18 4.09 14.22 -3.65
C ALA A 18 5.47 13.69 -4.06
N ASP A 19 6.28 13.35 -3.06
CA ASP A 19 7.53 12.62 -3.28
C ASP A 19 7.19 11.31 -3.99
N GLU A 20 7.25 11.32 -5.32
CA GLU A 20 7.15 10.12 -6.15
C GLU A 20 8.52 9.45 -6.19
N SER A 21 9.09 9.19 -5.01
CA SER A 21 10.21 8.29 -4.89
C SER A 21 9.70 6.85 -5.07
N PRO A 22 10.40 5.98 -5.81
CA PRO A 22 10.01 4.57 -5.90
C PRO A 22 9.92 3.99 -4.48
N VAL A 23 8.71 3.65 -4.04
CA VAL A 23 8.48 2.98 -2.75
C VAL A 23 8.97 1.54 -2.87
N ILE A 24 10.28 1.36 -2.69
CA ILE A 24 10.92 0.05 -2.56
C ILE A 24 10.75 -0.36 -1.10
N PRO A 25 10.13 -1.52 -0.81
CA PRO A 25 10.03 -2.00 0.55
C PRO A 25 11.42 -2.21 1.16
N PRO A 26 11.57 -2.06 2.49
CA PRO A 26 12.75 -2.53 3.20
C PRO A 26 13.14 -3.95 2.78
N ASP A 27 14.44 -4.27 2.81
CA ASP A 27 14.98 -5.55 2.30
C ASP A 27 14.24 -6.78 2.86
N GLU A 28 13.81 -6.72 4.12
CA GLU A 28 13.02 -7.76 4.79
C GLU A 28 11.64 -8.04 4.14
N TYR A 29 11.08 -7.09 3.40
CA TYR A 29 9.78 -7.20 2.72
C TYR A 29 9.89 -7.29 1.20
N VAL A 30 11.10 -7.32 0.63
CA VAL A 30 11.28 -7.45 -0.82
C VAL A 30 10.61 -8.71 -1.35
N PHE A 31 10.65 -9.81 -0.58
CA PHE A 31 10.00 -11.06 -0.96
C PHE A 31 8.47 -10.93 -1.11
N CYS A 32 7.83 -10.04 -0.34
CA CYS A 32 6.38 -9.80 -0.44
C CYS A 32 6.00 -9.24 -1.82
N THR A 33 6.92 -8.55 -2.49
CA THR A 33 6.67 -7.94 -3.81
C THR A 33 6.55 -8.96 -4.94
N VAL A 34 7.08 -10.18 -4.77
CA VAL A 34 7.01 -11.25 -5.76
C VAL A 34 5.56 -11.55 -6.14
N CYS A 35 4.65 -11.55 -5.14
CA CYS A 35 3.24 -11.80 -5.37
C CYS A 35 2.40 -10.51 -5.30
N HIS A 36 2.71 -9.59 -4.37
CA HIS A 36 1.88 -8.39 -4.15
C HIS A 36 2.29 -7.18 -5.00
N GLY A 37 3.30 -7.33 -5.86
CA GLY A 37 3.84 -6.29 -6.72
C GLY A 37 4.81 -5.35 -6.01
N VAL A 38 5.66 -4.66 -6.79
CA VAL A 38 6.74 -3.78 -6.29
C VAL A 38 6.24 -2.72 -5.31
N GLN A 39 5.07 -2.14 -5.57
CA GLN A 39 4.45 -1.13 -4.70
C GLN A 39 3.38 -1.71 -3.78
N LEU A 40 3.35 -3.04 -3.60
CA LEU A 40 2.36 -3.75 -2.80
C LEU A 40 0.91 -3.43 -3.21
N LYS A 41 0.70 -3.17 -4.51
CA LYS A 41 -0.60 -2.80 -5.10
C LYS A 41 -1.53 -4.01 -5.29
N GLY A 42 -1.02 -5.22 -5.09
CA GLY A 42 -1.70 -6.48 -5.39
C GLY A 42 -1.46 -6.92 -6.82
N ASN A 43 -1.77 -8.18 -7.09
CA ASN A 43 -1.69 -8.79 -8.41
C ASN A 43 -2.98 -9.58 -8.70
N PRO A 44 -3.89 -9.02 -9.51
CA PRO A 44 -5.16 -9.67 -9.84
C PRO A 44 -5.02 -11.02 -10.57
N LEU A 45 -3.94 -11.22 -11.34
CA LEU A 45 -3.73 -12.45 -12.13
C LEU A 45 -3.60 -13.69 -11.25
N ILE A 46 -3.08 -13.52 -10.04
CA ILE A 46 -2.92 -14.58 -9.03
C ILE A 46 -3.75 -14.30 -7.78
N ALA A 47 -4.71 -13.39 -7.87
CA ALA A 47 -5.56 -12.97 -6.76
C ALA A 47 -4.78 -12.52 -5.48
N ALA A 48 -3.56 -12.01 -5.63
CA ALA A 48 -2.81 -11.43 -4.52
C ALA A 48 -3.41 -10.07 -4.15
N PRO A 49 -3.92 -9.89 -2.93
CA PRO A 49 -4.56 -8.64 -2.53
C PRO A 49 -3.56 -7.50 -2.40
N ARG A 50 -4.07 -6.27 -2.47
CA ARG A 50 -3.33 -5.05 -2.15
C ARG A 50 -2.96 -4.99 -0.68
N ILE A 51 -1.69 -4.71 -0.36
CA ILE A 51 -1.22 -4.46 1.01
C ILE A 51 -0.95 -2.97 1.24
N SER A 52 -0.56 -2.23 0.19
CA SER A 52 -0.34 -0.78 0.27
C SER A 52 -1.57 -0.06 0.86
N ARG A 53 -1.34 1.01 1.62
CA ARG A 53 -2.39 1.79 2.31
C ARG A 53 -3.31 0.97 3.23
N MET A 54 -2.88 -0.21 3.68
CA MET A 54 -3.47 -0.85 4.85
C MET A 54 -2.75 -0.34 6.09
N GLU A 55 -3.50 -0.20 7.18
CA GLU A 55 -2.92 0.15 8.48
C GLU A 55 -1.98 -0.97 8.97
N THR A 56 -0.84 -0.60 9.56
CA THR A 56 0.19 -1.55 10.00
C THR A 56 -0.38 -2.61 10.94
N TRP A 57 -1.20 -2.21 11.93
CA TRP A 57 -1.83 -3.15 12.88
C TRP A 57 -2.71 -4.20 12.18
N TYR A 58 -3.32 -3.83 11.05
CA TYR A 58 -4.17 -4.74 10.30
C TYR A 58 -3.33 -5.77 9.57
N VAL A 59 -2.24 -5.33 8.91
CA VAL A 59 -1.31 -6.23 8.21
C VAL A 59 -0.66 -7.21 9.19
N GLU A 60 -0.17 -6.71 10.33
CA GLU A 60 0.37 -7.54 11.42
C GLU A 60 -0.65 -8.58 11.91
N ARG A 61 -1.90 -8.16 12.13
CA ARG A 61 -2.98 -9.05 12.52
C ARG A 61 -3.24 -10.13 11.46
N GLN A 62 -3.18 -9.79 10.17
CA GLN A 62 -3.36 -10.77 9.09
C GLN A 62 -2.23 -11.79 9.05
N LEU A 63 -0.97 -11.34 9.15
CA LEU A 63 0.18 -12.24 9.23
C LEU A 63 0.05 -13.16 10.45
N HIS A 64 -0.26 -12.63 11.63
CA HIS A 64 -0.47 -13.45 12.81
C HIS A 64 -1.63 -14.46 12.62
N ALA A 65 -2.72 -14.07 11.96
CA ALA A 65 -3.82 -14.97 11.64
C ALA A 65 -3.40 -16.12 10.71
N PHE A 66 -2.56 -15.87 9.70
CA PHE A 66 -1.99 -16.93 8.85
C PHE A 66 -1.06 -17.85 9.64
N LYS A 67 -0.17 -17.28 10.47
CA LYS A 67 0.77 -18.02 11.33
C LYS A 67 0.05 -18.95 12.31
N LYS A 68 -1.06 -18.49 12.90
CA LYS A 68 -1.92 -19.28 13.80
C LYS A 68 -2.90 -20.20 13.05
N GLY A 69 -2.93 -20.10 11.72
CA GLY A 69 -3.86 -20.77 10.82
C GLY A 69 -5.31 -20.32 10.94
N TRP A 70 -5.61 -19.26 11.68
CA TRP A 70 -6.97 -18.68 11.70
C TRP A 70 -7.44 -18.24 10.30
N ARG A 71 -6.49 -17.96 9.40
CA ARG A 71 -6.71 -17.73 7.97
C ARG A 71 -5.90 -18.72 7.13
N GLY A 72 -6.36 -19.05 5.92
CA GLY A 72 -5.67 -19.98 5.02
C GLY A 72 -5.76 -21.46 5.39
N ARG A 73 -6.63 -21.87 6.32
CA ARG A 73 -6.85 -23.30 6.65
C ARG A 73 -8.02 -23.95 5.94
N HIS A 74 -8.98 -23.15 5.50
CA HIS A 74 -10.19 -23.68 4.90
C HIS A 74 -9.87 -24.23 3.50
N GLU A 75 -10.38 -25.41 3.17
CA GLU A 75 -10.03 -26.13 1.92
C GLU A 75 -10.33 -25.33 0.64
N ARG A 76 -11.35 -24.47 0.70
CA ARG A 76 -11.72 -23.55 -0.38
C ARG A 76 -10.94 -22.23 -0.42
N ASP A 77 -10.09 -21.95 0.57
CA ASP A 77 -9.26 -20.73 0.63
C ASP A 77 -7.88 -21.01 0.00
N LEU A 78 -7.88 -21.33 -1.30
CA LEU A 78 -6.65 -21.70 -2.03
C LEU A 78 -5.59 -20.59 -1.95
N ASN A 79 -5.99 -19.34 -2.22
CA ASN A 79 -5.09 -18.19 -2.18
C ASN A 79 -4.62 -17.88 -0.75
N GLY A 80 -5.47 -18.07 0.26
CA GLY A 80 -5.06 -17.90 1.66
C GLY A 80 -4.11 -19.00 2.14
N MET A 81 -4.19 -20.21 1.59
CA MET A 81 -3.23 -21.28 1.88
C MET A 81 -1.82 -20.92 1.42
N GLU A 82 -1.66 -20.27 0.28
CA GLU A 82 -0.36 -19.81 -0.25
C GLU A 82 0.33 -18.81 0.69
N MET A 83 -0.44 -18.04 1.47
CA MET A 83 0.10 -17.07 2.42
C MET A 83 0.55 -17.68 3.77
N ARG A 84 0.22 -18.94 4.06
CA ARG A 84 0.63 -19.59 5.33
C ARG A 84 2.12 -19.70 5.55
N PRO A 85 2.95 -20.13 4.57
CA PRO A 85 4.40 -20.16 4.75
C PRO A 85 5.05 -18.77 4.80
N MET A 86 4.29 -17.69 4.55
CA MET A 86 4.78 -16.32 4.48
C MET A 86 4.63 -15.54 5.80
N ALA A 87 4.18 -16.19 6.88
CA ALA A 87 3.80 -15.55 8.14
C ALA A 87 4.50 -16.10 9.41
#